data_AF-A0A9D7AMJ4-F1
#
_entry.id   AF-A0A9D7AMJ4-F1
#
_cell.length_a   1.000
_cell.length_b   1.000
_cell.length_c   1.000
_cell.angle_alpha   90.00
_cell.angle_beta   90.00
_cell.angle_gamma   90.00
#
_symmetry.space_group_name_H-M   'P 1'
#
loop_
_entity.id
_entity.type
_entity.pdbx_description
1 polymer ?
#
loop_
_entity_poly.entity_id
_entity_poly.type
_entity_poly.pdbx_seq_one_letter_code
_entity_poly.pdbx_strand_id
1 'polypeptide(L)'
;MTDFATKQGINHVNWQFLAPREADVKALLAEFGVSVKATSAGFDHVIQASVVDANGVIYRQVYGDAFDLPMFIDPIKQLLSGQAEKAVSVENIWLKVKLYCTVYDPRSGRYKFNYSIFVELFAGITFLGAMIWYLVHGLRTRRAKPALPKDAA
;
A
#
# COMPACT_ATOMS: atom_id res chain seq x y z
N MET A 1 2.04 30.46 7.11
CA MET A 1 1.78 29.00 7.00
C MET A 1 0.83 28.50 8.09
N THR A 2 1.06 28.77 9.38
CA THR A 2 0.14 28.37 10.46
C THR A 2 -1.30 28.87 10.26
N ASP A 3 -1.47 30.15 9.93
CA ASP A 3 -2.80 30.74 9.64
C ASP A 3 -3.54 30.00 8.50
N PHE A 4 -2.83 29.63 7.43
CA PHE A 4 -3.40 28.84 6.34
C PHE A 4 -3.81 27.44 6.81
N ALA A 5 -2.96 26.75 7.56
CA ALA A 5 -3.26 25.43 8.11
C ALA A 5 -4.54 25.45 8.97
N THR A 6 -4.67 26.45 9.84
CA THR A 6 -5.86 26.64 10.68
C THR A 6 -7.12 26.89 9.85
N LYS A 7 -7.04 27.76 8.83
CA LYS A 7 -8.18 28.04 7.93
C LYS A 7 -8.64 26.81 7.15
N GLN A 8 -7.71 25.93 6.77
CA GLN A 8 -8.02 24.67 6.09
C GLN A 8 -8.43 23.54 7.06
N GLY A 9 -8.44 23.78 8.38
CA GLY A 9 -8.78 22.78 9.39
C GLY A 9 -7.77 21.62 9.48
N ILE A 10 -6.52 21.83 9.05
CA ILE A 10 -5.52 20.77 9.00
C ILE A 10 -4.75 20.75 10.32
N ASN A 11 -4.95 19.67 11.10
CA ASN A 11 -4.28 19.42 12.37
C ASN A 11 -3.79 17.96 12.45
N HIS A 12 -2.84 17.60 11.60
CA HIS A 12 -2.23 16.27 11.56
C HIS A 12 -0.71 16.35 11.66
N VAL A 13 -0.12 15.51 12.52
CA VAL A 13 1.34 15.48 12.78
C VAL A 13 2.17 15.21 11.52
N ASN A 14 1.63 14.45 10.56
CA ASN A 14 2.30 14.10 9.31
C ASN A 14 1.97 15.06 8.16
N TRP A 15 1.28 16.18 8.43
CA TRP A 15 0.97 17.21 7.44
C TRP A 15 1.68 18.50 7.81
N GLN A 16 2.75 18.81 7.08
CA GLN A 16 3.59 19.98 7.34
C GLN A 16 3.40 21.05 6.27
N PHE A 17 3.33 22.30 6.70
CA PHE A 17 3.33 23.46 5.80
C PHE A 17 4.72 24.08 5.80
N LEU A 18 5.38 24.01 4.65
CA LEU A 18 6.76 24.43 4.50
C LEU A 18 6.83 25.60 3.51
N ALA A 19 7.82 26.46 3.70
CA ALA A 19 8.19 27.50 2.76
C ALA A 19 9.71 27.40 2.53
N PRO A 20 10.18 27.36 1.28
CA PRO A 20 11.61 27.37 1.01
C PRO A 20 12.23 28.73 1.32
N ARG A 21 13.55 28.77 1.46
CA ARG A 21 14.29 30.03 1.45
C ARG A 21 14.19 30.64 0.06
N GLU A 22 14.18 31.96 -0.03
CA GLU A 22 14.06 32.69 -1.29
C GLU A 22 15.08 32.24 -2.34
N ALA A 23 16.33 32.01 -1.92
CA ALA A 23 17.41 31.53 -2.79
C ALA A 23 17.17 30.13 -3.39
N ASP A 24 16.36 29.28 -2.74
CA ASP A 24 16.11 27.90 -3.17
C ASP A 24 14.88 27.75 -4.06
N VAL A 25 14.00 28.78 -4.11
CA VAL A 25 12.70 28.72 -4.79
C VAL A 25 12.84 28.27 -6.24
N LYS A 26 13.76 28.89 -6.99
CA LYS A 26 13.94 28.59 -8.42
C LYS A 26 14.40 27.16 -8.67
N ALA A 27 15.31 26.65 -7.84
CA ALA A 27 15.81 25.28 -7.95
C ALA A 27 14.70 24.26 -7.64
N LEU A 28 13.97 24.47 -6.55
CA LEU A 28 12.84 23.61 -6.16
C LEU A 28 11.73 23.58 -7.21
N LEU A 29 11.34 24.72 -7.77
CA LEU A 29 10.34 24.77 -8.83
C LEU A 29 10.79 23.97 -10.06
N ALA A 30 12.07 24.08 -10.43
CA ALA A 30 12.61 23.31 -11.56
C ALA A 30 12.67 21.81 -11.29
N GLU A 31 13.13 21.38 -10.11
CA GLU A 31 13.21 19.97 -9.71
C GLU A 31 11.83 19.29 -9.68
N PHE A 32 10.82 20.00 -9.14
CA PHE A 32 9.45 19.51 -9.10
C PHE A 32 8.66 19.76 -10.39
N GLY A 33 9.25 20.41 -11.39
CA GLY A 33 8.58 20.74 -12.66
C GLY A 33 7.40 21.71 -12.51
N VAL A 34 7.35 22.48 -11.42
CA VAL A 34 6.26 23.42 -11.13
C VAL A 34 6.52 24.75 -11.84
N SER A 35 5.58 25.15 -12.69
CA SER A 35 5.61 26.45 -13.36
C SER A 35 4.70 27.44 -12.64
N VAL A 36 5.23 28.63 -12.34
CA VAL A 36 4.54 29.71 -11.64
C VAL A 36 4.75 31.03 -12.40
N LYS A 37 3.70 31.82 -12.57
CA LYS A 37 3.74 33.13 -13.20
C LYS A 37 3.05 34.16 -12.31
N ALA A 38 3.74 35.25 -11.99
CA ALA A 38 3.14 36.36 -11.25
C ALA A 38 2.11 37.10 -12.11
N THR A 39 0.99 37.48 -11.50
CA THR A 39 -0.09 38.27 -12.09
C THR A 39 -0.52 39.37 -11.14
N SER A 40 -1.34 40.33 -11.60
CA SER A 40 -1.90 41.38 -10.74
C SER A 40 -2.83 40.85 -9.63
N ALA A 41 -3.36 39.63 -9.80
CA ALA A 41 -4.24 38.97 -8.85
C ALA A 41 -3.52 37.94 -7.96
N GLY A 42 -2.21 37.73 -8.14
CA GLY A 42 -1.43 36.76 -7.39
C GLY A 42 -0.49 35.95 -8.29
N PHE A 43 -0.65 34.63 -8.30
CA PHE A 43 0.19 33.72 -9.07
C PHE A 43 -0.64 32.69 -9.82
N ASP A 44 -0.43 32.59 -11.13
CA ASP A 44 -0.91 31.49 -11.93
C ASP A 44 0.08 30.35 -11.80
N HIS A 45 -0.37 29.17 -11.37
CA HIS A 45 0.47 28.01 -11.23
C HIS A 45 -0.25 26.74 -11.66
N VAL A 46 0.54 25.72 -12.01
CA VAL A 46 -0.01 24.37 -12.23
C VAL A 46 -0.52 23.82 -10.89
N ILE A 47 -1.69 23.19 -10.91
CA ILE A 47 -2.20 22.42 -9.77
C ILE A 47 -1.59 21.03 -9.86
N GLN A 48 -0.77 20.67 -8.86
CA GLN A 48 0.01 19.44 -8.87
C GLN A 48 0.21 18.90 -7.46
N ALA A 49 0.23 17.57 -7.34
CA ALA A 49 0.75 16.84 -6.20
C ALA A 49 1.87 15.91 -6.66
N SER A 50 2.96 15.82 -5.89
CA SER A 50 4.11 14.98 -6.21
C SER A 50 4.30 13.92 -5.13
N VAL A 51 4.43 12.66 -5.56
CA VAL A 51 4.77 11.54 -4.69
C VAL A 51 6.28 11.30 -4.81
N VAL A 52 6.99 11.42 -3.69
CA VAL A 52 8.44 11.30 -3.61
C VAL A 52 8.80 10.07 -2.77
N ASP A 53 9.81 9.33 -3.19
CA ASP A 53 10.30 8.16 -2.47
C ASP A 53 11.24 8.53 -1.29
N ALA A 54 11.71 7.53 -0.55
CA ALA A 54 12.58 7.74 0.61
C ALA A 54 13.98 8.26 0.25
N ASN A 55 14.39 8.20 -1.02
CA ASN A 55 15.66 8.72 -1.52
C ASN A 55 15.53 10.13 -2.10
N GLY A 56 14.33 10.73 -2.05
CA GLY A 56 14.07 12.04 -2.64
C GLY A 56 13.78 12.00 -4.13
N VAL A 57 13.53 10.83 -4.72
CA VAL A 57 13.22 10.69 -6.14
C VAL A 57 11.71 10.84 -6.37
N ILE A 58 11.34 11.68 -7.32
CA ILE A 58 9.94 11.85 -7.74
C ILE A 58 9.46 10.57 -8.43
N TYR A 59 8.50 9.90 -7.81
CA TYR A 59 7.94 8.65 -8.32
C TYR A 59 6.73 8.88 -9.22
N ARG A 60 5.87 9.85 -8.87
CA ARG A 60 4.69 10.21 -9.66
C ARG A 60 4.34 11.68 -9.46
N GLN A 61 3.88 12.32 -10.53
CA GLN A 61 3.17 13.60 -10.48
C GLN A 61 1.70 13.39 -10.85
N VAL A 62 0.83 14.04 -10.10
CA VAL A 62 -0.62 14.06 -10.32
C VAL A 62 -1.01 15.51 -10.55
N TYR A 63 -1.74 15.78 -11.64
CA TYR A 63 -2.10 17.13 -12.05
C TYR A 63 -3.61 17.36 -11.97
N GLY A 64 -3.99 18.63 -11.84
CA GLY A 64 -5.37 19.07 -11.83
C GLY A 64 -5.96 19.18 -10.41
N ASP A 65 -7.10 19.84 -10.34
CA ASP A 65 -7.93 20.01 -9.14
C ASP A 65 -8.87 18.84 -8.89
N ALA A 66 -9.18 18.07 -9.94
CA ALA A 66 -9.94 16.83 -9.88
C ALA A 66 -9.15 15.69 -10.53
N PHE A 67 -8.86 14.66 -9.74
CA PHE A 67 -8.23 13.43 -10.21
C PHE A 67 -8.87 12.23 -9.49
N ASP A 68 -8.95 11.10 -10.20
CA ASP A 68 -9.39 9.85 -9.60
C ASP A 68 -8.44 9.43 -8.48
N LEU A 69 -9.00 9.08 -7.32
CA LEU A 69 -8.25 8.72 -6.12
C LEU A 69 -7.16 7.64 -6.35
N PRO A 70 -7.37 6.61 -7.21
CA PRO A 70 -6.31 5.64 -7.56
C PRO A 70 -5.04 6.27 -8.14
N MET A 71 -5.14 7.36 -8.90
CA MET A 71 -3.97 8.04 -9.47
C MET A 71 -3.01 8.59 -8.40
N PHE A 72 -3.52 8.84 -7.19
CA PHE A 72 -2.72 9.33 -6.06
C PHE A 72 -2.33 8.21 -5.09
N ILE A 73 -3.26 7.31 -4.77
CA ILE A 73 -3.03 6.28 -3.75
C ILE A 73 -2.21 5.10 -4.29
N ASP A 74 -2.43 4.66 -5.53
CA ASP A 74 -1.73 3.49 -6.07
C ASP A 74 -0.21 3.70 -6.16
N PRO A 75 0.31 4.88 -6.58
CA PRO A 75 1.74 5.15 -6.53
C PRO A 75 2.33 5.05 -5.11
N ILE A 76 1.60 5.52 -4.10
CA ILE A 76 2.04 5.42 -2.69
C ILE A 76 2.08 3.94 -2.28
N LYS A 77 1.09 3.14 -2.69
CA LYS A 77 1.10 1.71 -2.43
C LYS A 77 2.29 1.02 -3.08
N GLN A 78 2.58 1.34 -4.35
CA GLN A 78 3.70 0.76 -5.08
C GLN A 78 5.04 1.09 -4.40
N LEU A 79 5.22 2.34 -3.95
CA LEU A 79 6.39 2.75 -3.18
C LEU A 79 6.51 1.97 -1.87
N LEU A 80 5.43 1.87 -1.09
CA LEU A 80 5.46 1.11 0.16
C LEU A 80 5.71 -0.38 -0.08
N SER A 81 5.15 -0.98 -1.13
CA SER A 81 5.40 -2.39 -1.45
C SER A 81 6.84 -2.65 -1.90
N GLY A 82 7.40 -1.76 -2.73
CA GLY A 82 8.79 -1.85 -3.22
C GLY A 82 9.84 -1.47 -2.18
N GLN A 83 9.50 -0.58 -1.23
CA GLN A 83 10.37 -0.25 -0.08
C GLN A 83 10.30 -1.32 1.02
N ALA A 84 9.15 -1.97 1.21
CA ALA A 84 8.99 -3.07 2.16
C ALA A 84 9.69 -4.38 1.72
N GLU A 85 10.40 -4.39 0.59
CA GLU A 85 11.29 -5.50 0.21
C GLU A 85 12.66 -5.44 0.89
N LYS A 86 13.07 -4.29 1.44
CA LYS A 86 14.43 -4.11 1.98
C LYS A 86 14.65 -4.66 3.40
N ALA A 87 13.61 -5.04 4.14
CA ALA A 87 13.75 -5.70 5.45
C ALA A 87 12.53 -6.58 5.78
N VAL A 88 12.74 -7.86 6.07
CA VAL A 88 11.68 -8.76 6.55
C VAL A 88 11.47 -8.51 8.04
N SER A 89 10.57 -7.58 8.38
CA SER A 89 10.05 -7.38 9.74
C SER A 89 8.57 -7.73 9.79
N VAL A 90 8.05 -8.09 10.98
CA VAL A 90 6.63 -8.42 11.18
C VAL A 90 5.72 -7.24 10.81
N GLU A 91 6.16 -6.01 11.10
CA GLU A 91 5.45 -4.78 10.70
C GLU A 91 5.41 -4.59 9.18
N ASN A 92 6.50 -4.91 8.47
CA ASN A 92 6.53 -4.82 7.01
C ASN A 92 5.63 -5.86 6.34
N ILE A 93 5.50 -7.05 6.93
CA ILE A 93 4.56 -8.09 6.46
C ILE A 93 3.12 -7.61 6.68
N TRP A 94 2.81 -7.08 7.86
CA TRP A 94 1.47 -6.57 8.17
C TRP A 94 1.07 -5.40 7.25
N LEU A 95 2.00 -4.49 6.96
CA LEU A 95 1.78 -3.39 6.03
C LEU A 95 1.48 -3.90 4.61
N LYS A 96 2.23 -4.89 4.10
CA LYS A 96 1.98 -5.52 2.80
C LYS A 96 0.58 -6.13 2.73
N VAL A 97 0.19 -6.90 3.75
CA VAL A 97 -1.16 -7.49 3.85
C VAL A 97 -2.23 -6.40 3.77
N LYS A 98 -2.08 -5.31 4.53
CA LYS A 98 -3.05 -4.22 4.52
C LYS A 98 -3.16 -3.52 3.15
N LEU A 99 -2.03 -3.36 2.46
CA LEU A 99 -1.93 -2.70 1.16
C LEU A 99 -2.60 -3.52 0.05
N TYR A 100 -2.32 -4.82 0.00
CA TYR A 100 -2.89 -5.75 -1.00
C TYR A 100 -4.38 -5.96 -0.79
N CYS A 101 -4.84 -5.93 0.46
CA CYS A 101 -6.24 -6.23 0.77
C CYS A 101 -7.16 -4.99 0.80
N THR A 102 -6.63 -3.80 0.54
CA THR A 102 -7.45 -2.60 0.32
C THR A 102 -7.75 -2.43 -1.17
N VAL A 103 -9.00 -2.67 -1.55
CA VAL A 103 -9.47 -2.50 -2.93
C VAL A 103 -10.25 -1.19 -3.04
N TYR A 104 -10.05 -0.47 -4.15
CA TYR A 104 -10.82 0.74 -4.45
C TYR A 104 -12.25 0.36 -4.88
N ASP A 105 -13.25 0.89 -4.18
CA ASP A 105 -14.65 0.75 -4.57
C ASP A 105 -15.12 2.02 -5.31
N PRO A 106 -15.30 1.97 -6.65
CA PRO A 106 -15.65 3.14 -7.45
C PRO A 106 -17.07 3.66 -7.16
N ARG A 107 -17.96 2.86 -6.56
CA ARG A 107 -19.32 3.29 -6.22
C ARG A 107 -19.36 4.17 -4.97
N SER A 108 -18.43 3.95 -4.05
CA SER A 108 -18.35 4.71 -2.79
C SER A 108 -17.18 5.68 -2.72
N GLY A 109 -16.28 5.67 -3.70
CA GLY A 109 -15.10 6.56 -3.76
C GLY A 109 -14.09 6.31 -2.63
N ARG A 110 -14.14 5.14 -1.98
CA ARG A 110 -13.35 4.83 -0.78
C ARG A 110 -12.62 3.50 -0.93
N TYR A 111 -11.44 3.41 -0.33
CA TYR A 111 -10.75 2.14 -0.16
C TYR A 111 -11.41 1.34 0.97
N LYS A 112 -11.83 0.11 0.65
CA LYS A 112 -12.41 -0.82 1.62
C LYS A 112 -11.48 -2.02 1.78
N PHE A 113 -11.45 -2.56 3.00
CA PHE A 113 -10.75 -3.80 3.28
C PHE A 113 -11.61 -4.97 2.77
N ASN A 114 -11.10 -5.74 1.81
CA ASN A 114 -11.82 -6.89 1.29
C ASN A 114 -11.48 -8.13 2.13
N TYR A 115 -12.40 -8.54 3.01
CA TYR A 115 -12.25 -9.71 3.85
C TYR A 115 -12.43 -11.06 3.10
N SER A 116 -13.01 -11.05 1.89
CA SER A 116 -13.27 -12.28 1.12
C SER A 116 -12.00 -13.07 0.82
N ILE A 117 -10.94 -12.37 0.40
CA ILE A 117 -9.63 -12.96 0.11
C ILE A 117 -9.07 -13.70 1.33
N PHE A 118 -9.24 -13.15 2.54
CA PHE A 118 -8.76 -13.82 3.75
C PHE A 118 -9.60 -15.04 4.08
N VAL A 119 -10.92 -14.94 3.98
CA VAL A 119 -11.82 -16.07 4.24
C VAL A 119 -11.49 -17.22 3.29
N GLU A 120 -11.30 -16.93 2.00
CA GLU A 120 -10.91 -17.91 0.99
C GLU A 120 -9.52 -18.51 1.24
N LEU A 121 -8.53 -17.68 1.59
CA LEU A 121 -7.18 -18.14 1.90
C LEU A 121 -7.15 -19.05 3.14
N PHE A 122 -7.81 -18.64 4.23
CA PHE A 122 -7.87 -19.44 5.46
C PHE A 122 -8.64 -20.74 5.24
N ALA A 123 -9.77 -20.71 4.53
CA ALA A 123 -10.51 -21.90 4.15
C ALA A 123 -9.66 -22.85 3.27
N GLY A 124 -8.93 -22.31 2.30
CA GLY A 124 -8.02 -23.07 1.45
C GLY A 124 -6.89 -23.74 2.24
N ILE A 125 -6.23 -23.00 3.14
CA ILE A 125 -5.14 -23.52 3.99
C ILE A 125 -5.66 -24.61 4.94
N THR A 126 -6.82 -24.41 5.56
CA THR A 126 -7.41 -25.43 6.46
C THR A 126 -7.81 -26.68 5.70
N PHE A 127 -8.40 -26.56 4.51
CA PHE A 127 -8.73 -27.71 3.66
C PHE A 127 -7.48 -28.49 3.22
N LEU A 128 -6.46 -27.79 2.72
CA LEU A 128 -5.19 -28.41 2.32
C LEU A 128 -4.48 -29.06 3.51
N GLY A 129 -4.47 -28.38 4.67
CA GLY A 129 -3.90 -28.91 5.91
C GLY A 129 -4.60 -30.19 6.37
N ALA A 130 -5.93 -30.21 6.34
CA ALA A 130 -6.73 -31.39 6.68
C ALA A 130 -6.46 -32.56 5.71
N MET A 131 -6.34 -32.26 4.41
CA MET A 131 -6.03 -33.29 3.40
C MET A 131 -4.62 -33.87 3.58
N ILE A 132 -3.61 -33.03 3.81
CA ILE A 132 -2.24 -33.48 4.10
C ILE A 132 -2.23 -34.32 5.39
N TRP A 133 -2.91 -33.84 6.43
CA TRP A 133 -3.01 -34.57 7.70
C TRP A 133 -3.64 -35.95 7.51
N TYR A 134 -4.74 -36.03 6.76
CA TYR A 134 -5.43 -37.28 6.46
C TYR A 134 -4.54 -38.26 5.69
N LEU A 135 -3.84 -37.78 4.65
CA LEU A 135 -2.92 -38.60 3.87
C LEU A 135 -1.74 -39.12 4.72
N VAL A 136 -1.12 -38.26 5.52
CA VAL A 136 -0.01 -38.64 6.41
C VAL A 136 -0.49 -39.63 7.49
N HIS A 137 -1.66 -39.40 8.07
CA HIS A 137 -2.24 -40.28 9.07
C HIS A 137 -2.57 -41.67 8.48
N GLY A 138 -3.13 -41.71 7.26
CA GLY A 138 -3.40 -42.95 6.53
C GLY A 138 -2.13 -43.72 6.17
N LEU A 139 -1.05 -43.04 5.77
CA LEU A 139 0.24 -43.67 5.48
C LEU A 139 0.91 -44.22 6.76
N ARG A 140 0.82 -43.48 7.88
CA ARG A 140 1.38 -43.92 9.17
C ARG A 140 0.63 -45.12 9.76
N THR A 141 -0.70 -45.15 9.67
CA THR A 141 -1.52 -46.26 10.18
C THR A 141 -1.38 -47.52 9.33
N ARG A 142 -1.21 -47.40 8.00
CA ARG A 142 -0.94 -48.55 7.11
C ARG A 142 0.42 -49.21 7.37
N ARG A 143 1.45 -48.44 7.72
CA ARG A 143 2.75 -48.99 8.14
C ARG A 143 2.70 -49.70 9.50
N ALA A 144 1.67 -49.47 10.31
CA ALA A 144 1.56 -50.01 11.66
C ALA A 144 0.77 -51.33 11.76
N LYS A 145 0.16 -51.84 10.67
CA LYS A 145 -0.45 -53.18 10.66
C LYS A 145 0.61 -54.24 10.30
N PRO A 146 0.98 -55.15 11.22
CA PRO A 146 1.81 -56.31 10.86
C PRO A 146 0.99 -57.20 9.93
N ALA A 147 1.63 -57.74 8.89
CA ALA A 147 1.01 -58.73 8.02
C ALA A 147 0.58 -59.95 8.86
N LEU A 148 -0.70 -60.30 8.82
CA LEU A 148 -1.18 -61.54 9.45
C LEU A 148 -0.54 -62.75 8.73
N PRO A 149 -0.02 -63.75 9.46
CA PRO A 149 0.54 -64.96 8.86
C PRO A 149 -0.53 -65.74 8.09
N LYS A 150 -0.20 -66.17 6.88
CA LYS A 150 -1.06 -66.94 5.98
C LYS A 150 -1.02 -68.44 6.29
N ASP A 151 -1.26 -68.87 7.52
CA ASP A 151 -1.32 -70.30 7.85
C ASP A 151 -2.45 -70.59 8.85
N ALA A 152 -3.66 -70.77 8.33
CA ALA A 152 -4.76 -71.44 9.03
C ALA A 152 -5.70 -72.02 7.96
N ALA A 153 -5.27 -73.17 7.43
CA ALA A 153 -6.10 -74.12 6.70
C ALA A 153 -6.61 -75.18 7.68
#